data_AF-A0A926P610-F1
#
_entry.id   AF-A0A926P610-F1
#
_cell.length_a   1.000
_cell.length_b   1.000
_cell.length_c   1.000
_cell.angle_alpha   90.00
_cell.angle_beta   90.00
_cell.angle_gamma   90.00
#
_symmetry.space_group_name_H-M   'P 1'
#
loop_
_entity.id
_entity.type
_entity.pdbx_description
1 polymer ?
#
loop_
_entity_poly.entity_id
_entity_poly.type
_entity_poly.pdbx_seq_one_letter_code
_entity_poly.pdbx_strand_id
1 'polypeptide(L)'
;MNNFKNFDICLEEPCLENYSDPPEDPLKELSEFEMGIRKFCFDCNRQVSIEIGDERLRVFLDPDICMLLEDRLPEQIGELSQGKSIEIEFTESCWLIIKLVPLADKISCTLKEFGYSSTKKHFDLDKAQAVEVLRRFLNELIQLAVEQGYITQEDKEQFLSPASPAEAQPTGVPQGSGV
;
A
#
# COMPACT_ATOMS: atom_id res chain seq x y z
N MET A 1 4.50 -12.34 26.70
CA MET A 1 4.86 -12.56 25.28
C MET A 1 3.78 -11.90 24.46
N ASN A 2 4.14 -10.90 23.65
CA ASN A 2 3.19 -10.32 22.70
C ASN A 2 3.00 -11.34 21.58
N ASN A 3 1.77 -11.82 21.40
CA ASN A 3 1.44 -12.85 20.41
C ASN A 3 1.12 -12.22 19.05
N PHE A 4 2.01 -11.34 18.57
CA PHE A 4 1.84 -10.71 17.27
C PHE A 4 1.94 -11.76 16.16
N LYS A 5 1.10 -11.60 15.14
CA LYS A 5 1.10 -12.45 13.96
C LYS A 5 1.99 -11.84 12.89
N ASN A 6 2.57 -12.70 12.06
CA ASN A 6 3.34 -12.27 10.90
C ASN A 6 2.45 -11.45 9.96
N PHE A 7 3.04 -10.42 9.37
CA PHE A 7 2.43 -9.66 8.30
C PHE A 7 3.51 -9.34 7.27
N ASP A 8 3.26 -9.67 6.01
CA ASP A 8 4.21 -9.43 4.93
C ASP A 8 3.46 -9.21 3.60
N ILE A 9 4.07 -8.41 2.72
CA ILE A 9 3.57 -8.16 1.36
C ILE A 9 4.74 -8.19 0.40
N CYS A 10 4.64 -9.02 -0.65
CA CYS A 10 5.71 -9.27 -1.60
C CYS A 10 5.19 -9.27 -3.04
N LEU A 11 6.00 -8.71 -3.96
CA LEU A 11 5.83 -8.90 -5.39
C LEU A 11 6.29 -10.29 -5.79
N GLU A 12 5.44 -11.01 -6.50
CA GLU A 12 5.71 -12.36 -6.99
C GLU A 12 6.12 -12.32 -8.48
N GLU A 13 6.13 -13.50 -9.10
CA GLU A 13 6.48 -13.65 -10.51
C GLU A 13 5.51 -12.89 -11.46
N PRO A 14 6.01 -12.40 -12.61
CA PRO A 14 5.18 -11.79 -13.64
C PRO A 14 4.06 -12.71 -14.13
N CYS A 15 2.89 -12.12 -14.32
CA CYS A 15 1.79 -12.76 -15.02
C CYS A 15 2.06 -12.68 -16.53
N LEU A 16 2.20 -13.84 -17.18
CA LEU A 16 2.44 -13.90 -18.63
C LEU A 16 1.17 -13.71 -19.47
N GLU A 17 0.00 -13.77 -18.83
CA GLU A 17 -1.29 -13.65 -19.48
C GLU A 17 -1.99 -12.37 -19.00
N ASN A 18 -2.09 -11.37 -19.88
CA ASN A 18 -2.96 -10.21 -19.70
C ASN A 18 -4.15 -10.36 -20.66
N TYR A 19 -5.35 -10.50 -20.09
CA TYR A 19 -6.60 -10.64 -20.84
C TYR A 19 -7.34 -9.32 -21.06
N SER A 20 -6.82 -8.24 -20.47
CA SER A 20 -7.37 -6.89 -20.57
C SER A 20 -6.74 -6.15 -21.75
N ASP A 21 -7.48 -5.19 -22.29
CA ASP A 21 -6.92 -4.23 -23.24
C ASP A 21 -5.96 -3.26 -22.52
N PRO A 22 -4.90 -2.78 -23.18
CA PRO A 22 -4.00 -1.78 -22.61
C PRO A 22 -4.75 -0.53 -22.16
N PRO A 23 -4.30 0.14 -21.08
CA PRO A 23 -4.96 1.34 -20.60
C PRO A 23 -4.82 2.50 -21.61
N GLU A 24 -5.94 3.10 -21.95
CA GLU A 24 -6.04 4.27 -22.82
C GLU A 24 -6.64 5.47 -22.07
N ASP A 25 -6.24 6.67 -22.47
CA ASP A 25 -6.85 7.93 -22.00
C ASP A 25 -7.21 8.83 -23.19
N PRO A 26 -8.26 8.46 -23.96
CA PRO A 26 -8.66 9.22 -25.14
C PRO A 26 -9.18 10.62 -24.78
N LEU A 27 -9.68 10.82 -23.55
CA LEU A 27 -10.20 12.09 -23.07
C LEU A 27 -9.12 12.99 -22.46
N LYS A 28 -7.93 12.47 -22.18
CA LYS A 28 -6.80 13.17 -21.56
C LYS A 28 -7.16 13.72 -20.17
N GLU A 29 -7.91 12.92 -19.42
CA GLU A 29 -8.35 13.30 -18.07
C GLU A 29 -7.31 12.96 -17.02
N LEU A 30 -6.39 12.04 -17.33
CA LEU A 30 -5.37 11.57 -16.41
C LEU A 30 -4.08 12.36 -16.62
N SER A 31 -3.42 12.65 -15.49
CA SER A 31 -2.06 13.16 -15.50
C SER A 31 -1.08 12.14 -16.11
N GLU A 32 0.10 12.62 -16.51
CA GLU A 32 1.17 11.75 -17.01
C GLU A 32 1.58 10.70 -15.96
N PHE A 33 1.58 11.09 -14.67
CA PHE A 33 1.83 10.19 -13.55
C PHE A 33 0.78 9.08 -13.45
N GLU A 34 -0.51 9.43 -13.44
CA GLU A 34 -1.61 8.46 -13.33
C GLU A 34 -1.59 7.47 -14.51
N MET A 35 -1.40 7.96 -15.73
CA MET A 35 -1.25 7.07 -16.89
C MET A 35 0.03 6.24 -16.83
N GLY A 36 1.12 6.77 -16.31
CA GLY A 36 2.37 6.04 -16.08
C GLY A 36 2.15 4.84 -15.16
N ILE A 37 1.50 5.06 -14.01
CA ILE A 37 1.17 4.00 -13.04
C ILE A 37 0.24 2.96 -13.66
N ARG A 38 -0.83 3.36 -14.37
CA ARG A 38 -1.75 2.41 -15.03
C ARG A 38 -1.03 1.52 -16.04
N LYS A 39 -0.20 2.12 -16.90
CA LYS A 39 0.59 1.37 -17.88
C LYS A 39 1.60 0.45 -17.21
N PHE A 40 2.24 0.90 -16.13
CA PHE A 40 3.16 0.07 -15.35
C PHE A 40 2.44 -1.16 -14.77
N CYS A 41 1.31 -0.96 -14.09
CA CYS A 41 0.54 -2.07 -13.50
C CYS A 41 0.07 -3.07 -14.57
N PHE A 42 -0.35 -2.57 -15.74
CA PHE A 42 -0.75 -3.40 -16.87
C PHE A 42 0.43 -4.17 -17.50
N ASP A 43 1.45 -3.46 -17.98
CA ASP A 43 2.58 -4.06 -18.71
C ASP A 43 3.44 -4.97 -17.83
N CYS A 44 3.57 -4.60 -16.54
CA CYS A 44 4.38 -5.33 -15.55
C CYS A 44 3.52 -6.18 -14.63
N ASN A 45 2.31 -6.56 -15.04
CA ASN A 45 1.35 -7.24 -14.18
C ASN A 45 1.99 -8.45 -13.48
N ARG A 46 1.80 -8.51 -12.16
CA ARG A 46 2.41 -9.49 -11.26
C ARG A 46 1.41 -9.86 -10.19
N GLN A 47 1.54 -11.08 -9.68
CA GLN A 47 0.89 -11.42 -8.42
C GLN A 47 1.54 -10.64 -7.27
N VAL A 48 0.71 -10.28 -6.29
CA VAL A 48 1.13 -9.74 -5.00
C VAL A 48 0.62 -10.68 -3.93
N SER A 49 1.55 -11.25 -3.15
CA SER A 49 1.19 -12.08 -2.01
C SER A 49 1.06 -11.23 -0.76
N ILE A 50 -0.03 -11.42 -0.03
CA ILE A 50 -0.26 -10.80 1.27
C ILE A 50 -0.36 -11.91 2.30
N GLU A 51 0.56 -11.95 3.26
CA GLU A 51 0.60 -12.93 4.34
C GLU A 51 0.15 -12.27 5.65
N ILE A 52 -0.87 -12.84 6.32
CA ILE A 52 -1.37 -12.36 7.61
C ILE A 52 -1.61 -13.56 8.52
N GLY A 53 -0.74 -13.75 9.51
CA GLY A 53 -0.80 -14.91 10.39
C GLY A 53 -0.58 -16.21 9.62
N ASP A 54 -1.60 -17.06 9.57
CA ASP A 54 -1.65 -18.31 8.81
C ASP A 54 -2.34 -18.18 7.45
N GLU A 55 -2.81 -16.99 7.10
CA GLU A 55 -3.45 -16.69 5.82
C GLU A 55 -2.46 -16.20 4.78
N ARG A 56 -2.63 -16.67 3.54
CA ARG A 56 -1.92 -16.14 2.38
C ARG A 56 -2.91 -15.85 1.27
N LEU A 57 -2.95 -14.58 0.88
CA LEU A 57 -3.83 -14.04 -0.15
C LEU A 57 -3.00 -13.70 -1.39
N ARG A 58 -3.65 -13.70 -2.54
CA ARG A 58 -3.05 -13.29 -3.80
C ARG A 58 -3.96 -12.31 -4.51
N VAL A 59 -3.40 -11.18 -4.89
CA VAL A 59 -4.04 -10.13 -5.70
C VAL A 59 -3.10 -9.78 -6.85
N PHE A 60 -3.51 -8.90 -7.76
CA PHE A 60 -2.71 -8.57 -8.94
C PHE A 60 -2.40 -7.08 -9.00
N LEU A 61 -1.29 -6.73 -9.67
CA LEU A 61 -0.97 -5.32 -9.90
C LEU A 61 -2.07 -4.63 -10.68
N ASP A 62 -2.49 -5.23 -11.79
CA ASP A 62 -3.69 -4.84 -12.52
C ASP A 62 -4.78 -5.91 -12.29
N PRO A 63 -5.97 -5.54 -11.78
CA PRO A 63 -6.40 -4.18 -11.44
C PRO A 63 -6.20 -3.77 -9.97
N ASP A 64 -6.07 -4.69 -9.01
CA ASP A 64 -6.31 -4.34 -7.60
C ASP A 64 -5.29 -3.34 -7.03
N ILE A 65 -3.99 -3.57 -7.20
CA ILE A 65 -2.98 -2.65 -6.65
C ILE A 65 -3.03 -1.31 -7.37
N CYS A 66 -3.27 -1.31 -8.70
CA CYS A 66 -3.46 -0.08 -9.46
C CYS A 66 -4.57 0.78 -8.85
N MET A 67 -5.72 0.16 -8.52
CA MET A 67 -6.82 0.86 -7.86
C MET A 67 -6.44 1.40 -6.48
N LEU A 68 -5.65 0.66 -5.69
CA LEU A 68 -5.17 1.15 -4.39
C LEU A 68 -4.23 2.35 -4.53
N LEU A 69 -3.36 2.35 -5.55
CA LEU A 69 -2.48 3.49 -5.82
C LEU A 69 -3.28 4.74 -6.22
N GLU A 70 -4.39 4.57 -6.93
CA GLU A 70 -5.33 5.63 -7.27
C GLU A 70 -6.17 6.08 -6.05
N ASP A 71 -6.52 5.16 -5.14
CA ASP A 71 -7.28 5.42 -3.92
C ASP A 71 -6.41 5.80 -2.70
N ARG A 72 -5.35 6.58 -2.94
CA ARG A 72 -4.58 7.27 -1.89
C ARG A 72 -3.91 6.33 -0.86
N LEU A 73 -3.43 5.17 -1.29
CA LEU A 73 -2.68 4.24 -0.42
C LEU A 73 -1.53 4.92 0.35
N PRO A 74 -0.71 5.83 -0.23
CA PRO A 74 0.34 6.52 0.52
C PRO A 74 -0.20 7.32 1.72
N GLU A 75 -1.29 8.05 1.53
CA GLU A 75 -1.96 8.80 2.60
C GLU A 75 -2.52 7.86 3.65
N GLN A 76 -3.17 6.76 3.26
CA GLN A 76 -3.70 5.77 4.19
C GLN A 76 -2.58 5.19 5.08
N ILE A 77 -1.40 4.89 4.51
CA ILE A 77 -0.24 4.43 5.29
C ILE A 77 0.22 5.51 6.28
N GLY A 78 0.27 6.77 5.84
CA GLY A 78 0.55 7.92 6.71
C GLY A 78 -0.43 8.03 7.86
N GLU A 79 -1.72 7.91 7.58
CA GLU A 79 -2.82 7.94 8.56
C GLU A 79 -2.74 6.79 9.57
N LEU A 80 -2.44 5.57 9.11
CA LEU A 80 -2.24 4.41 9.98
C LEU A 80 -1.07 4.63 10.95
N SER A 81 0.04 5.19 10.46
CA SER A 81 1.20 5.52 11.29
C SER A 81 0.84 6.51 12.41
N GLN A 82 -0.03 7.47 12.11
CA GLN A 82 -0.56 8.49 13.03
C GLN A 82 -1.66 7.96 13.98
N GLY A 83 -2.03 6.69 13.87
CA GLY A 83 -3.03 6.09 14.76
C GLY A 83 -4.48 6.22 14.27
N LYS A 84 -4.71 6.48 12.98
CA LYS A 84 -6.03 6.38 12.36
C LYS A 84 -6.25 4.96 11.81
N SER A 85 -7.51 4.55 11.73
CA SER A 85 -7.86 3.27 11.10
C SER A 85 -7.90 3.44 9.59
N ILE A 86 -7.47 2.40 8.87
CA ILE A 86 -7.59 2.33 7.41
C ILE A 86 -8.26 1.03 6.98
N GLU A 87 -8.76 1.02 5.75
CA GLU A 87 -9.39 -0.12 5.11
C GLU A 87 -8.80 -0.25 3.71
N ILE A 88 -8.30 -1.43 3.38
CA ILE A 88 -7.73 -1.76 2.06
C ILE A 88 -8.68 -2.77 1.44
N GLU A 89 -9.24 -2.41 0.29
CA GLU A 89 -10.25 -3.20 -0.41
C GLU A 89 -9.72 -3.70 -1.76
N PHE A 90 -9.87 -4.99 -2.02
CA PHE A 90 -9.50 -5.65 -3.27
C PHE A 90 -10.79 -6.16 -3.91
N THR A 91 -11.45 -5.31 -4.70
CA THR A 91 -12.79 -5.60 -5.25
C THR A 91 -12.76 -6.51 -6.45
N GLU A 92 -11.67 -6.51 -7.22
CA GLU A 92 -11.68 -7.12 -8.55
C GLU A 92 -11.27 -8.58 -8.51
N SER A 93 -10.24 -8.93 -7.72
CA SER A 93 -9.73 -10.31 -7.69
C SER A 93 -10.46 -11.23 -6.73
N CYS A 94 -10.87 -10.74 -5.55
CA CYS A 94 -11.31 -11.65 -4.48
C CYS A 94 -12.36 -11.10 -3.51
N TRP A 95 -12.95 -9.93 -3.78
CA TRP A 95 -13.84 -9.21 -2.84
C TRP A 95 -13.36 -9.33 -1.39
N LEU A 96 -12.24 -8.68 -1.12
CA LEU A 96 -11.51 -8.82 0.13
C LEU A 96 -11.29 -7.47 0.78
N ILE A 97 -11.49 -7.41 2.10
CA ILE A 97 -11.29 -6.19 2.89
C ILE A 97 -10.33 -6.49 4.05
N ILE A 98 -9.23 -5.74 4.10
CA ILE A 98 -8.30 -5.71 5.23
C ILE A 98 -8.54 -4.40 5.99
N LYS A 99 -9.08 -4.50 7.20
CA LYS A 99 -9.25 -3.35 8.09
C LYS A 99 -8.18 -3.34 9.17
N LEU A 100 -7.43 -2.25 9.25
CA LEU A 100 -6.34 -2.06 10.21
C LEU A 100 -6.74 -0.98 11.22
N VAL A 101 -6.87 -1.36 12.49
CA VAL A 101 -7.25 -0.46 13.59
C VAL A 101 -6.08 -0.37 14.59
N PRO A 102 -5.36 0.76 14.66
CA PRO A 102 -4.27 0.91 15.61
C PRO A 102 -4.78 1.01 17.05
N LEU A 103 -4.12 0.29 17.96
CA LEU A 103 -4.39 0.22 19.39
C LEU A 103 -3.04 0.31 20.13
N ALA A 104 -2.62 1.54 20.48
CA ALA A 104 -1.29 1.81 21.05
C ALA A 104 -0.14 1.26 20.19
N ASP A 105 0.54 0.21 20.64
CA ASP A 105 1.68 -0.45 20.00
C ASP A 105 1.29 -1.59 19.04
N LYS A 106 0.00 -1.93 18.95
CA LYS A 106 -0.51 -2.97 18.06
C LYS A 106 -1.50 -2.46 17.02
N ILE A 107 -1.74 -3.27 16.00
CA ILE A 107 -2.84 -3.08 15.03
C ILE A 107 -3.78 -4.28 15.13
N SER A 108 -5.04 -4.00 15.46
CA SER A 108 -6.15 -4.95 15.31
C SER A 108 -6.48 -5.07 13.82
N CYS A 109 -6.00 -6.14 13.19
CA CYS A 109 -6.29 -6.47 11.80
C CYS A 109 -7.55 -7.33 11.71
N THR A 110 -8.47 -6.95 10.84
CA THR A 110 -9.64 -7.75 10.46
C THR A 110 -9.56 -8.05 8.98
N LEU A 111 -9.50 -9.34 8.65
CA LEU A 111 -9.62 -9.82 7.28
C LEU A 111 -11.07 -10.26 7.05
N LYS A 112 -11.72 -9.71 6.02
CA LYS A 112 -13.03 -10.16 5.56
C LYS A 112 -12.92 -10.62 4.11
N GLU A 113 -13.45 -11.81 3.85
CA GLU A 113 -13.60 -12.33 2.50
C GLU A 113 -15.10 -12.46 2.20
N PHE A 114 -15.51 -11.98 1.04
CA PHE A 114 -16.90 -12.04 0.58
C PHE A 114 -17.03 -13.05 -0.56
N GLY A 115 -17.99 -13.96 -0.43
CA GLY A 115 -18.26 -15.03 -1.39
C GLY A 115 -19.52 -15.78 -1.00
N TYR A 116 -19.56 -17.10 -1.23
CA TYR A 116 -20.70 -17.95 -0.84
C TYR A 116 -20.94 -18.00 0.68
N SER A 117 -19.90 -17.77 1.48
CA SER A 117 -20.00 -17.50 2.92
C SER A 117 -19.07 -16.34 3.26
N SER A 118 -19.52 -15.43 4.14
CA SER A 118 -18.67 -14.36 4.64
C SER A 118 -17.78 -14.91 5.76
N THR A 119 -16.47 -14.89 5.55
CA THR A 119 -15.50 -15.24 6.59
C THR A 119 -14.93 -13.95 7.18
N LYS A 120 -14.70 -13.97 8.49
CA LYS A 120 -14.07 -12.86 9.21
C LYS A 120 -13.02 -13.43 10.15
N LYS A 121 -11.76 -13.08 9.90
CA LYS A 121 -10.61 -13.47 10.71
C LYS A 121 -10.01 -12.24 11.38
N HIS A 122 -9.40 -12.45 12.54
CA HIS A 122 -8.85 -11.37 13.36
C HIS A 122 -7.42 -11.71 13.80
N PHE A 123 -6.54 -10.72 13.68
CA PHE A 123 -5.13 -10.84 14.00
C PHE A 123 -4.68 -9.59 14.77
N ASP A 124 -3.80 -9.78 15.74
CA ASP A 124 -3.06 -8.69 16.37
C ASP A 124 -1.68 -8.61 15.68
N LEU A 125 -1.39 -7.46 15.07
CA LEU A 125 -0.12 -7.18 14.39
C LEU A 125 0.72 -6.20 15.23
N ASP A 126 2.03 -6.28 15.13
CA ASP A 126 2.90 -5.22 15.63
C ASP A 126 2.71 -3.96 14.78
N LYS A 127 2.46 -2.80 15.42
CA LYS A 127 2.16 -1.56 14.69
C LYS A 127 3.35 -1.10 13.85
N ALA A 128 4.56 -1.15 14.42
CA ALA A 128 5.76 -0.64 13.74
C ALA A 128 6.11 -1.53 12.55
N GLN A 129 6.09 -2.85 12.72
CA GLN A 129 6.29 -3.82 11.65
C GLN A 129 5.26 -3.62 10.53
N ALA A 130 3.97 -3.51 10.85
CA ALA A 130 2.96 -3.47 9.82
C ALA A 130 2.97 -2.19 8.97
N VAL A 131 3.24 -1.05 9.60
CA VAL A 131 3.46 0.21 8.86
C VAL A 131 4.71 0.10 7.98
N GLU A 132 5.78 -0.50 8.48
CA GLU A 132 7.02 -0.67 7.71
C GLU A 132 6.84 -1.59 6.50
N VAL A 133 6.11 -2.69 6.65
CA VAL A 133 5.78 -3.61 5.54
C VAL A 133 5.02 -2.88 4.44
N LEU A 134 4.00 -2.09 4.79
CA LEU A 134 3.22 -1.32 3.81
C LEU A 134 4.10 -0.28 3.09
N ARG A 135 4.95 0.44 3.84
CA ARG A 135 5.89 1.42 3.26
C ARG A 135 6.90 0.78 2.33
N ARG A 136 7.50 -0.32 2.78
CA ARG A 136 8.49 -1.07 1.99
C ARG A 136 7.87 -1.53 0.68
N PHE A 137 6.71 -2.19 0.74
CA PHE A 137 5.99 -2.64 -0.45
C PHE A 137 5.68 -1.47 -1.41
N LEU A 138 5.12 -0.38 -0.90
CA LEU A 138 4.80 0.79 -1.71
C LEU A 138 6.06 1.39 -2.36
N ASN A 139 7.16 1.54 -1.62
CA ASN A 139 8.40 2.07 -2.16
C ASN A 139 9.04 1.13 -3.19
N GLU A 140 9.06 -0.19 -2.96
CA GLU A 140 9.55 -1.18 -3.91
C GLU A 140 8.76 -1.13 -5.23
N LEU A 141 7.43 -1.04 -5.13
CA LEU A 141 6.55 -0.97 -6.30
C LEU A 141 6.78 0.29 -7.12
N ILE A 142 6.80 1.46 -6.47
CA ILE A 142 6.98 2.75 -7.15
C ILE A 142 8.40 2.89 -7.68
N GLN A 143 9.41 2.38 -6.97
CA GLN A 143 10.78 2.33 -7.47
C GLN A 143 10.87 1.52 -8.76
N LEU A 144 10.18 0.38 -8.84
CA LEU A 144 10.16 -0.45 -10.04
C LEU A 144 9.53 0.29 -11.24
N ALA A 145 8.50 1.11 -11.00
CA ALA A 145 7.89 1.95 -12.04
C ALA A 145 8.86 3.03 -12.57
N VAL A 146 9.66 3.64 -11.66
CA VAL A 146 10.73 4.59 -12.03
C VAL A 146 11.82 3.91 -12.86
N GLU A 147 12.30 2.75 -12.39
CA GLU A 147 13.40 2.02 -13.05
C GLU A 147 13.04 1.57 -14.47
N GLN A 148 11.77 1.30 -14.71
CA GLN A 148 11.24 0.93 -16.03
C GLN A 148 10.79 2.13 -16.86
N GLY A 149 10.92 3.36 -16.35
CA GLY A 149 10.66 4.59 -17.08
C GLY A 149 9.18 4.93 -17.28
N TYR A 150 8.29 4.36 -16.46
CA TYR A 150 6.85 4.68 -16.51
C TYR A 150 6.53 6.01 -15.82
N ILE A 151 7.30 6.36 -14.79
CA ILE A 151 7.19 7.61 -14.03
C ILE A 151 8.59 8.16 -13.73
N THR A 152 8.66 9.42 -13.33
CA THR A 152 9.93 10.06 -12.99
C THR A 152 10.30 9.87 -11.51
N GLN A 153 11.55 10.16 -11.17
CA GLN A 153 12.01 10.21 -9.77
C GLN A 153 11.29 11.29 -8.96
N GLU A 154 10.95 12.43 -9.58
CA GLU A 154 10.18 13.51 -8.95
C GLU A 154 8.77 13.04 -8.60
N ASP A 155 8.11 12.33 -9.53
CA ASP A 155 6.79 11.74 -9.29
C ASP A 155 6.82 10.79 -8.08
N LYS A 156 7.84 9.93 -8.00
CA LYS A 156 8.03 9.03 -6.85
C LYS A 156 8.11 9.80 -5.54
N GLU A 157 8.94 10.83 -5.47
CA GLU A 157 9.14 11.61 -4.24
C GLU A 157 7.86 12.31 -3.80
N GLN A 158 7.14 12.91 -4.76
CA GLN A 158 5.86 13.54 -4.50
C GLN A 158 4.82 12.53 -3.99
N PHE A 159 4.69 11.39 -4.68
CA PHE A 159 3.70 10.36 -4.37
C PHE A 159 3.94 9.65 -3.04
N LEU A 160 5.20 9.37 -2.69
CA LEU A 160 5.54 8.68 -1.44
C LEU A 160 5.60 9.60 -0.21
N SER A 161 5.62 10.92 -0.42
CA SER A 161 5.72 11.90 0.68
C SER A 161 4.69 11.71 1.80
N PRO A 162 3.40 11.37 1.53
CA PRO A 162 2.40 11.23 2.60
C PRO A 162 2.61 10.00 3.47
N ALA A 163 3.24 8.96 2.92
CA ALA A 163 3.53 7.71 3.64
C ALA A 163 4.74 7.84 4.56
N SER A 164 5.63 8.81 4.33
CA SER A 164 6.89 8.96 5.06
C SER A 164 6.66 9.27 6.54
N PRO A 165 7.51 8.79 7.46
CA PRO A 165 7.44 9.22 8.85
C PRO A 165 7.62 10.73 8.88
N ALA A 166 6.72 11.45 9.57
CA ALA A 166 6.87 12.88 9.76
C ALA A 166 8.27 13.11 10.33
N GLU A 167 9.13 13.82 9.58
CA GLU A 167 10.40 14.27 10.13
C GLU A 167 10.08 15.01 11.43
N ALA A 168 10.66 14.53 12.53
CA ALA A 168 10.65 15.29 13.76
C ALA A 168 11.34 16.62 13.43
N GLN A 169 10.53 17.68 13.26
CA GLN A 169 11.06 19.03 13.15
C GLN A 169 12.06 19.21 14.31
N PRO A 170 13.31 19.60 14.04
CA PRO A 170 14.24 19.89 15.12
C PRO A 170 13.60 21.02 15.93
N THR A 171 13.19 20.70 17.15
CA THR A 171 12.68 21.68 18.11
C THR A 171 13.80 22.70 18.29
N GLY A 172 13.60 23.89 17.73
CA GLY A 172 14.48 25.02 17.91
C GLY A 172 14.68 25.24 19.39
N VAL A 173 15.89 24.99 19.86
CA VAL A 173 16.31 25.30 21.23
C VAL A 173 16.13 26.81 21.41
N PRO A 174 15.35 27.28 22.40
CA PRO A 174 15.37 28.69 22.73
C PRO A 174 16.74 29.00 23.35
N GLN A 175 17.56 29.76 22.63
CA GLN A 175 18.76 30.36 23.21
C GLN A 175 18.31 31.38 24.26
N GLY A 176 18.32 30.95 25.52
CA GLY A 176 18.45 31.85 26.66
C GLY A 176 19.89 32.36 26.73
N SER A 177 20.04 33.67 26.63
CA SER A 177 21.19 34.48 27.10
C SER A 177 20.62 35.90 27.20
N GLY A 178 20.42 36.54 28.34
CA GLY A 178 21.24 36.52 29.54
C GLY A 178 22.28 37.62 29.46
N VAL A 179 21.85 38.88 29.54
CA VAL A 179 22.48 40.00 30.30
C VAL A 179 21.36 40.98 30.68
#